data_AF-A0A7J9FTL9-F1
#
_entry.id   AF-A0A7J9FTL9-F1
#
_cell.length_a   1.000
_cell.length_b   1.000
_cell.length_c   1.000
_cell.angle_alpha   90.00
_cell.angle_beta   90.00
_cell.angle_gamma   90.00
#
_symmetry.space_group_name_H-M   'P 1'
#
loop_
_entity.id
_entity.type
_entity.pdbx_description
1 polymer ?
#
loop_
_entity_poly.entity_id
_entity_poly.type
_entity_poly.pdbx_seq_one_letter_code
_entity_poly.pdbx_strand_id
1 'polypeptide(L)'
;MEVYLVIRDLVSLLVVGLLMIWGWRTLNWVWLAPKRLERCLRHQGFAGNPYRFLSGDIQELFTMSIQTRAKPMPLSDDIGRYVVPFQHQTANQY
;
A
#
# COMPACT_ATOMS: atom_id res chain seq x y z
N MET A 1 21.94 45.36 -5.82
CA MET A 1 20.58 44.92 -5.40
C MET A 1 19.97 43.99 -6.44
N GLU A 2 20.03 44.31 -7.73
CA GLU A 2 19.43 43.49 -8.80
C GLU A 2 20.02 42.08 -8.94
N VAL A 3 21.34 41.92 -8.83
CA VAL A 3 21.99 40.59 -8.91
C VAL A 3 21.45 39.64 -7.83
N TYR A 4 21.20 40.13 -6.62
CA TYR A 4 20.64 39.33 -5.53
C TYR A 4 19.19 38.93 -5.78
N LEU A 5 18.39 39.82 -6.39
CA LEU A 5 17.00 39.52 -6.75
C LEU A 5 16.95 38.43 -7.82
N VAL A 6 17.78 38.53 -8.86
CA VAL A 6 17.86 37.51 -9.91
C VAL A 6 18.29 36.16 -9.36
N ILE A 7 19.32 36.11 -8.50
CA ILE A 7 19.76 34.86 -7.87
C ILE A 7 18.65 34.25 -7.00
N ARG A 8 17.96 35.07 -6.20
CA ARG A 8 16.84 34.62 -5.37
C ARG A 8 15.74 33.97 -6.20
N ASP A 9 15.37 34.60 -7.32
CA ASP A 9 14.27 34.14 -8.16
C ASP A 9 14.67 32.83 -8.89
N LEU A 10 15.92 32.70 -9.34
CA LEU A 10 16.45 31.46 -9.91
C LEU A 10 16.45 30.30 -8.91
N VAL A 11 16.91 30.54 -7.69
CA VAL A 11 16.89 29.53 -6.62
C VAL A 11 15.44 29.12 -6.31
N SER A 12 14.52 30.08 -6.23
CA SER A 12 13.11 29.82 -5.98
C SER A 12 12.50 28.92 -7.06
N LEU A 13 12.78 29.21 -8.34
CA LEU A 13 12.32 28.39 -9.46
C LEU A 13 12.89 26.97 -9.41
N LEU A 14 14.18 26.83 -9.06
CA LEU A 14 14.82 25.52 -8.93
C LEU A 14 14.17 24.69 -7.82
N VAL A 15 13.91 25.29 -6.66
CA VAL A 15 13.24 24.62 -5.53
C VAL A 15 11.83 24.19 -5.93
N VAL A 16 11.06 25.06 -6.58
CA VAL A 16 9.70 24.73 -7.06
C VAL A 16 9.75 23.58 -8.06
N GLY A 17 10.67 23.60 -9.01
CA GLY A 17 10.85 22.52 -9.99
C GLY A 17 11.17 21.18 -9.31
N LEU A 18 12.04 21.18 -8.31
CA LEU A 18 12.32 19.98 -7.52
C LEU A 18 11.06 19.49 -6.80
N LEU A 19 10.33 20.35 -6.09
CA LEU A 19 9.10 19.96 -5.39
C LEU A 19 8.06 19.35 -6.34
N MET A 20 7.91 19.89 -7.56
CA MET A 20 7.02 19.29 -8.57
C MET A 20 7.47 17.89 -8.99
N ILE A 21 8.77 17.70 -9.25
CA ILE A 21 9.31 16.38 -9.64
C ILE A 21 9.09 15.35 -8.52
N TRP A 22 9.36 15.74 -7.27
CA TRP A 22 9.15 14.88 -6.12
C TRP A 22 7.67 14.58 -5.92
N GLY A 23 6.79 15.58 -6.00
CA GLY A 23 5.33 15.40 -5.93
C GLY A 23 4.79 14.49 -7.04
N TRP A 24 5.31 14.59 -8.26
CA TRP A 24 4.93 13.70 -9.34
C TRP A 24 5.40 12.26 -9.10
N ARG A 25 6.63 12.08 -8.61
CA ARG A 25 7.16 10.75 -8.26
C ARG A 25 6.38 10.11 -7.13
N THR A 26 6.02 10.86 -6.09
CA THR A 26 5.23 10.34 -4.98
C THR A 26 3.82 9.96 -5.44
N LEU A 27 3.15 10.78 -6.25
CA LEU A 27 1.85 10.42 -6.83
C LEU A 27 1.94 9.14 -7.69
N ASN A 28 2.98 9.04 -8.52
CA ASN A 28 3.20 7.84 -9.34
C ASN A 28 3.41 6.60 -8.47
N TRP A 29 4.26 6.70 -7.45
CA TRP A 29 4.60 5.58 -6.59
C TRP A 29 3.44 5.16 -5.68
N VAL A 30 2.77 6.12 -5.05
CA VAL A 30 1.73 5.86 -4.05
C VAL A 30 0.38 5.51 -4.68
N TRP A 31 0.09 5.97 -5.90
CA TRP A 31 -1.24 5.79 -6.52
C TRP A 31 -1.21 5.11 -7.88
N LEU A 32 -0.47 5.66 -8.85
CA LEU A 32 -0.58 5.20 -10.24
C LEU A 32 0.06 3.82 -10.46
N ALA A 33 1.26 3.58 -9.90
CA ALA A 33 1.94 2.30 -9.96
C ALA A 33 1.12 1.16 -9.32
N PRO A 34 0.60 1.28 -8.08
CA PRO A 34 -0.20 0.21 -7.48
C PRO A 34 -1.49 -0.05 -8.25
N LYS A 35 -2.18 0.98 -8.76
CA LYS A 35 -3.37 0.77 -9.61
C LYS A 35 -3.06 0.11 -10.95
N ARG A 36 -1.90 0.38 -11.55
CA ARG A 36 -1.45 -0.32 -12.77
C ARG A 36 -1.17 -1.80 -12.49
N LEU A 37 -0.50 -2.11 -11.37
CA LEU A 37 -0.26 -3.48 -10.93
C LEU A 37 -1.58 -4.23 -10.66
N GLU A 38 -2.51 -3.60 -9.94
CA GLU A 38 -3.85 -4.16 -9.68
C GLU A 38 -4.56 -4.55 -10.97
N ARG A 39 -4.56 -3.65 -11.98
CA ARG A 39 -5.15 -3.96 -13.29
C ARG A 39 -4.44 -5.12 -13.96
N CYS A 40 -3.11 -5.16 -13.94
CA CYS A 40 -2.34 -6.25 -14.55
C CYS A 40 -2.67 -7.61 -13.92
N LEU A 41 -2.71 -7.68 -12.59
CA LEU A 41 -3.07 -8.90 -11.86
C LEU A 41 -4.50 -9.35 -12.17
N ARG A 42 -5.45 -8.41 -12.22
CA ARG A 42 -6.85 -8.73 -12.60
C ARG A 42 -6.96 -9.29 -14.02
N HIS A 43 -6.19 -8.76 -14.98
CA HIS A 43 -6.16 -9.31 -16.35
C HIS A 43 -5.56 -10.72 -16.40
N GLN A 44 -4.68 -11.08 -15.46
CA GLN A 44 -4.14 -12.43 -15.32
C GLN A 44 -5.09 -13.40 -14.60
N GLY A 45 -6.28 -12.94 -14.18
CA GLY A 45 -7.26 -13.76 -13.46
C GLY A 45 -7.12 -13.72 -11.93
N PHE A 46 -6.18 -12.94 -11.38
CA PHE A 46 -6.09 -12.74 -9.94
C PHE A 46 -7.15 -11.73 -9.49
N ALA A 47 -8.29 -12.23 -9.03
CA ALA A 47 -9.30 -11.45 -8.34
C ALA A 47 -8.85 -11.24 -6.88
N GLY A 48 -7.94 -10.29 -6.62
CA GLY A 48 -7.55 -9.93 -5.25
C GLY A 48 -8.30 -8.71 -4.71
N ASN A 49 -8.02 -8.36 -3.45
CA ASN A 49 -8.49 -7.11 -2.85
C ASN A 49 -8.01 -5.88 -3.65
N PRO A 50 -8.84 -4.84 -3.81
CA PRO A 50 -8.43 -3.60 -4.46
C PRO A 50 -7.38 -2.85 -3.63
N TYR A 51 -6.50 -2.09 -4.27
CA TYR A 51 -5.48 -1.30 -3.56
C TYR A 51 -6.11 -0.27 -2.61
N ARG A 52 -5.62 -0.24 -1.36
CA ARG A 52 -5.93 0.74 -0.31
C ARG A 52 -4.67 1.53 0.08
N PHE A 53 -4.82 2.84 0.25
CA PHE A 53 -3.72 3.78 0.41
C PHE A 53 -2.85 3.50 1.66
N LEU A 54 -1.53 3.37 1.45
CA LEU A 54 -0.42 3.21 2.44
C LEU A 54 -0.46 1.99 3.36
N SER A 55 -1.63 1.62 3.88
CA SER A 55 -1.79 0.54 4.87
C SER A 55 -2.28 -0.76 4.24
N GLY A 56 -2.91 -0.71 3.06
CA GLY A 56 -3.45 -1.90 2.41
C GLY A 56 -4.38 -2.66 3.35
N ASP A 57 -4.10 -3.95 3.52
CA ASP A 57 -4.83 -4.87 4.39
C ASP A 57 -4.06 -5.22 5.68
N ILE A 58 -2.99 -4.47 5.99
CA ILE A 58 -2.14 -4.72 7.17
C ILE A 58 -2.97 -4.66 8.46
N GLN A 59 -3.88 -3.69 8.58
CA GLN A 59 -4.74 -3.56 9.76
C GLN A 59 -5.66 -4.77 9.92
N GLU A 60 -6.22 -5.28 8.82
CA GLU A 60 -7.09 -6.46 8.82
C GLU A 60 -6.31 -7.72 9.21
N LEU A 61 -5.13 -7.90 8.64
CA LEU A 61 -4.18 -8.95 9.02
C LEU A 61 -3.90 -8.95 10.53
N PHE A 62 -3.54 -7.80 11.10
CA PHE A 62 -3.27 -7.68 12.54
C PHE A 62 -4.52 -7.95 13.37
N THR A 63 -5.66 -7.37 13.00
CA THR A 63 -6.91 -7.52 13.75
C THR A 63 -7.36 -8.98 13.79
N MET A 64 -7.34 -9.67 12.64
CA MET A 64 -7.65 -11.10 12.57
C MET A 64 -6.67 -11.94 13.37
N SER A 65 -5.39 -11.61 13.36
CA SER A 65 -4.39 -12.34 14.16
C SER A 65 -4.67 -12.23 15.67
N ILE A 66 -5.00 -11.04 16.17
CA ILE A 66 -5.30 -10.80 17.59
C ILE A 66 -6.59 -11.52 17.98
N GLN A 67 -7.64 -11.36 17.19
CA GLN A 67 -8.95 -11.97 17.45
C GLN A 67 -8.88 -13.49 17.48
N THR A 68 -8.08 -14.10 16.60
CA THR A 68 -7.94 -15.55 16.54
C THR A 68 -7.08 -16.08 17.68
N ARG A 69 -6.00 -15.39 18.05
CA ARG A 69 -5.15 -15.74 19.21
C ARG A 69 -5.87 -15.62 20.55
N ALA A 70 -6.85 -14.71 20.66
CA ALA A 70 -7.66 -14.56 21.85
C ALA A 70 -8.63 -15.74 22.08
N LYS A 71 -8.90 -16.54 21.05
CA LYS A 71 -9.80 -17.70 21.14
C LYS A 71 -8.99 -18.96 21.45
N PRO A 72 -9.50 -19.86 22.31
CA PRO A 72 -8.85 -21.13 22.56
C PRO A 72 -8.83 -21.96 21.27
N MET A 73 -7.67 -22.52 20.95
CA MET A 73 -7.50 -23.36 19.77
C MET A 73 -7.94 -24.79 20.08
N PRO A 74 -8.89 -25.37 19.31
CA PRO A 74 -9.26 -26.77 19.45
C PRO A 74 -8.14 -27.68 18.96
N LEU A 75 -8.03 -28.87 19.54
CA LEU A 75 -7.14 -29.91 19.04
C LEU A 75 -7.77 -30.51 17.78
N SER A 76 -7.37 -30.01 16.61
CA SER A 76 -7.89 -30.37 15.29
C SER A 76 -6.77 -30.27 14.25
N ASP A 77 -6.92 -30.99 13.14
CA ASP A 77 -5.97 -30.95 12.03
C ASP A 77 -6.04 -29.62 11.24
N ASP A 78 -7.17 -28.89 11.31
CA ASP A 78 -7.32 -27.56 10.71
C ASP A 78 -6.72 -26.46 11.63
N ILE A 79 -5.40 -26.42 11.65
CA ILE A 79 -4.64 -25.42 12.40
C ILE A 79 -4.44 -24.11 11.62
N GLY A 80 -4.64 -24.14 10.29
CA GLY A 80 -4.32 -23.04 9.38
C GLY A 80 -5.08 -21.76 9.73
N ARG A 81 -6.34 -21.91 10.15
CA ARG A 81 -7.18 -20.81 10.63
C ARG A 81 -6.58 -20.06 11.82
N TYR A 82 -5.78 -20.72 12.66
CA TYR A 82 -5.17 -20.11 13.86
C TYR A 82 -3.78 -19.55 13.61
N VAL A 83 -2.98 -20.25 12.81
CA VAL A 83 -1.59 -19.85 12.51
C VAL A 83 -1.56 -18.68 11.52
N VAL A 84 -2.40 -18.72 10.49
CA VAL A 84 -2.45 -17.75 9.39
C VAL A 84 -3.89 -17.38 9.03
N PRO A 85 -4.66 -16.79 9.97
CA PRO A 85 -6.10 -16.55 9.81
C PRO A 85 -6.46 -15.75 8.55
N PHE A 86 -5.68 -14.70 8.26
CA PHE A 86 -5.92 -13.85 7.10
C PHE A 86 -5.72 -14.60 5.79
N GLN A 87 -4.60 -15.30 5.62
CA GLN A 87 -4.30 -16.07 4.41
C GLN A 87 -5.28 -17.24 4.23
N HIS A 88 -5.64 -17.90 5.33
CA HIS A 88 -6.65 -18.95 5.33
C HIS A 88 -8.01 -18.43 4.87
N GLN A 89 -8.41 -17.22 5.28
CA GLN A 89 -9.62 -16.59 4.77
C GLN A 89 -9.49 -16.20 3.30
N THR A 90 -8.37 -15.59 2.89
CA THR A 90 -8.15 -15.18 1.49
C THR A 90 -8.21 -16.36 0.54
N ALA A 91 -7.59 -17.49 0.87
CA ALA A 91 -7.58 -18.71 0.06
C ALA A 91 -8.97 -19.38 -0.05
N ASN A 92 -9.86 -19.14 0.92
CA ASN A 92 -11.24 -19.65 0.86
C ASN A 92 -12.17 -18.70 0.08
N GLN A 93 -11.76 -17.45 -0.12
CA GLN A 93 -12.57 -16.42 -0.78
C GLN A 93 -12.29 -16.32 -2.29
N TYR A 94 -11.10 -16.73 -2.73
CA TYR A 94 -10.61 -16.64 -4.11
C TYR A 94 -10.02 -17.96 -4.57
#